data_AF-A4YU58-F1
#
_entry.id   AF-A4YU58-F1
#
_cell.length_a   1.000
_cell.length_b   1.000
_cell.length_c   1.000
_cell.angle_alpha   90.00
_cell.angle_beta   90.00
_cell.angle_gamma   90.00
#
_symmetry.space_group_name_H-M   'P 1'
#
loop_
_entity.id
_entity.type
_entity.pdbx_description
1 polymer ?
#
loop_
_entity_poly.entity_id
_entity_poly.type
_entity_poly.pdbx_seq_one_letter_code
_entity_poly.pdbx_strand_id
1 'polypeptide(L)'
;MSYSFNIRATSKVSAKSAVAAAFDNVVVSQPIHARDKAAALANASAVIDLLADDAPEGHLIAVSCNGYVGWREVLLADGSNPLNAASVSAQASYMPSEG
;
A
#
# COMPACT_ATOMS: atom_id res chain seq x y z
N MET A 1 -0.68 -13.85 5.47
CA MET A 1 -1.54 -12.72 5.86
C MET A 1 -1.49 -11.69 4.75
N SER A 2 -2.62 -11.12 4.32
CA SER A 2 -2.70 -10.22 3.17
C SER A 2 -3.54 -8.98 3.45
N TYR A 3 -3.19 -7.87 2.80
CA TYR A 3 -3.95 -6.62 2.81
C TYR A 3 -4.36 -6.21 1.40
N SER A 4 -5.44 -5.45 1.31
CA SER A 4 -5.88 -4.76 0.09
C SER A 4 -6.71 -3.55 0.49
N PHE A 5 -6.42 -2.38 -0.08
CA PHE A 5 -7.21 -1.17 0.13
C PHE A 5 -7.10 -0.23 -1.08
N ASN A 6 -8.08 0.68 -1.20
CA ASN A 6 -8.14 1.66 -2.27
C ASN A 6 -8.28 3.07 -1.70
N ILE A 7 -7.65 4.04 -2.36
CA ILE A 7 -7.67 5.46 -2.04
C ILE A 7 -8.15 6.24 -3.25
N ARG A 8 -8.90 7.31 -2.99
CA ARG A 8 -9.23 8.36 -3.97
C ARG A 8 -8.77 9.70 -3.42
N ALA A 9 -8.07 10.50 -4.22
CA ALA A 9 -7.57 11.81 -3.79
C ALA A 9 -7.48 12.79 -4.95
N THR A 10 -7.46 14.09 -4.66
CA THR A 10 -7.38 15.15 -5.69
C THR A 10 -5.95 15.51 -6.07
N SER A 11 -4.96 15.15 -5.26
CA SER A 11 -3.54 15.48 -5.47
C SER A 11 -2.60 14.35 -5.01
N LYS A 12 -1.36 14.34 -5.51
CA LYS A 12 -0.34 13.36 -5.06
C LYS A 12 -0.11 13.41 -3.56
N VAL A 13 -0.04 14.62 -2.99
CA VAL A 13 0.22 14.83 -1.56
C VAL A 13 -0.90 14.22 -0.73
N SER A 14 -2.15 14.46 -1.13
CA SER A 14 -3.31 13.88 -0.44
C SER A 14 -3.39 12.36 -0.64
N ALA A 15 -3.06 11.85 -1.83
CA ALA A 15 -2.99 10.41 -2.11
C ALA A 15 -1.96 9.69 -1.22
N LYS A 16 -0.71 10.19 -1.17
CA LYS A 16 0.35 9.60 -0.33
C LYS A 16 -0.01 9.59 1.16
N SER A 17 -0.58 10.70 1.63
CA SER A 17 -1.02 10.83 3.03
C SER A 17 -2.15 9.84 3.35
N ALA A 18 -3.12 9.69 2.45
CA ALA A 18 -4.23 8.75 2.62
C ALA A 18 -3.78 7.28 2.55
N VAL A 19 -2.81 6.95 1.69
CA VAL A 19 -2.18 5.61 1.66
C VAL A 19 -1.48 5.31 2.99
N ALA A 20 -0.72 6.27 3.53
CA ALA A 20 -0.05 6.10 4.83
C ALA A 20 -1.05 5.82 5.96
N ALA A 21 -2.12 6.61 6.04
CA ALA A 21 -3.18 6.43 7.03
C ALA A 21 -3.93 5.10 6.87
N ALA A 22 -4.22 4.67 5.63
CA ALA A 22 -4.84 3.38 5.38
C ALA A 22 -3.93 2.22 5.79
N PHE A 23 -2.62 2.32 5.54
CA PHE A 23 -1.68 1.31 5.98
C PHE A 23 -1.52 1.27 7.50
N ASP A 24 -1.62 2.41 8.18
CA ASP A 24 -1.69 2.42 9.65
C ASP A 24 -2.86 1.58 10.17
N ASN A 25 -4.04 1.68 9.56
CA ASN A 25 -5.18 0.84 9.91
C ASN A 25 -4.94 -0.65 9.63
N VAL A 26 -4.19 -0.98 8.56
CA VAL A 26 -3.74 -2.35 8.29
C VAL A 26 -2.84 -2.85 9.41
N VAL A 27 -1.87 -2.07 9.88
CA VAL A 27 -0.97 -2.46 10.97
C VAL A 27 -1.72 -2.62 12.30
N VAL A 28 -2.70 -1.76 12.59
CA VAL A 28 -3.54 -1.91 13.78
C VAL A 28 -4.29 -3.24 13.74
N SER A 29 -4.86 -3.60 12.59
CA SER A 29 -5.65 -4.82 12.43
C SER A 29 -4.78 -6.08 12.29
N GLN A 30 -3.59 -5.93 11.71
CA GLN A 30 -2.67 -7.01 11.35
C GLN A 30 -1.23 -6.57 11.65
N PRO A 31 -0.79 -6.62 12.93
CA PRO A 31 0.49 -6.06 13.37
C PRO A 31 1.73 -6.58 12.63
N ILE A 32 1.65 -7.78 12.03
CA ILE A 32 2.73 -8.35 11.23
C ILE A 32 3.13 -7.45 10.04
N HIS A 33 2.19 -6.66 9.52
CA HIS A 33 2.42 -5.73 8.42
C HIS A 33 3.20 -4.47 8.82
N ALA A 34 3.55 -4.31 10.11
CA ALA A 34 4.59 -3.36 10.48
C ALA A 34 5.94 -3.66 9.78
N ARG A 35 6.18 -4.93 9.43
CA ARG A 35 7.43 -5.37 8.77
C ARG A 35 7.54 -4.96 7.30
N ASP A 36 6.43 -4.87 6.57
CA ASP A 36 6.41 -4.53 5.13
C ASP A 36 5.87 -3.12 4.85
N LYS A 37 5.34 -2.41 5.87
CA LYS A 37 4.85 -1.04 5.76
C LYS A 37 5.78 -0.11 4.99
N ALA A 38 7.06 -0.04 5.36
CA ALA A 38 8.00 0.89 4.72
C ALA A 38 8.15 0.62 3.21
N ALA A 39 8.25 -0.66 2.82
CA ALA A 39 8.36 -1.07 1.42
C ALA A 39 7.06 -0.78 0.65
N ALA A 40 5.90 -1.04 1.25
CA ALA A 40 4.61 -0.75 0.64
C ALA A 40 4.39 0.75 0.41
N LEU A 41 4.72 1.59 1.40
CA LEU A 41 4.61 3.05 1.29
C LEU A 41 5.58 3.63 0.26
N ALA A 42 6.81 3.12 0.19
CA ALA A 42 7.78 3.53 -0.82
C ALA A 42 7.32 3.16 -2.23
N ASN A 43 6.81 1.93 -2.43
CA ASN A 43 6.27 1.49 -3.71
C ASN A 43 5.07 2.34 -4.14
N ALA A 44 4.09 2.53 -3.24
CA ALA A 44 2.94 3.39 -3.50
C ALA A 44 3.33 4.83 -3.86
N SER A 45 4.30 5.39 -3.13
CA SER A 45 4.81 6.74 -3.44
C SER A 45 5.44 6.81 -4.81
N ALA A 46 6.28 5.82 -5.17
CA ALA A 46 6.95 5.76 -6.46
C ALA A 46 5.96 5.71 -7.64
N VAL A 47 4.88 4.91 -7.53
CA VAL A 47 3.87 4.84 -8.61
C VAL A 47 2.99 6.09 -8.66
N ILE A 48 2.66 6.70 -7.51
CA ILE A 48 1.93 7.98 -7.46
C ILE A 48 2.76 9.10 -8.12
N ASP A 49 4.08 9.09 -7.92
CA ASP A 49 4.98 10.12 -8.45
C ASP A 49 5.07 10.13 -9.98
N LEU A 50 4.62 9.06 -10.65
CA LEU A 50 4.52 9.01 -12.11
C LEU A 50 3.36 9.84 -12.69
N LEU A 51 2.39 10.25 -11.85
CA LEU A 51 1.27 11.09 -12.27
C LEU A 51 1.65 12.59 -12.25
N ALA A 52 0.71 13.47 -12.58
CA ALA A 52 0.84 14.91 -12.34
C ALA A 52 0.53 15.23 -10.86
N ASP A 53 0.98 16.38 -10.37
CA ASP A 53 0.86 16.74 -8.95
C ASP A 53 -0.61 16.84 -8.50
N ASP A 54 -1.46 17.34 -9.38
CA ASP A 54 -2.91 17.38 -9.22
C ASP A 54 -3.60 16.50 -10.27
N ALA A 55 -4.75 15.93 -9.90
CA ALA A 55 -5.58 15.24 -10.86
C ALA A 55 -6.08 16.21 -11.95
N PRO A 56 -6.18 15.78 -13.22
CA PRO A 56 -6.86 16.54 -14.25
C PRO A 56 -8.28 16.94 -13.84
N GLU A 57 -8.82 18.00 -14.43
CA GLU A 57 -10.20 18.42 -14.19
C GLU A 57 -11.19 17.27 -14.40
N GLY A 58 -12.15 17.14 -13.48
CA GLY A 58 -13.13 16.04 -13.47
C GLY A 58 -12.57 14.66 -13.13
N HIS A 59 -11.33 14.57 -12.62
CA HIS A 59 -10.70 13.31 -12.22
C HIS A 59 -10.21 13.32 -10.77
N LEU A 60 -9.97 12.12 -10.26
CA LEU A 60 -9.27 11.83 -9.02
C LEU A 60 -8.09 10.90 -9.30
N ILE A 61 -7.06 10.98 -8.47
CA ILE A 61 -6.03 9.96 -8.37
C ILE A 61 -6.63 8.79 -7.58
N ALA A 62 -6.78 7.65 -8.25
CA ALA A 62 -7.09 6.37 -7.63
C ALA A 62 -5.79 5.62 -7.33
N VAL A 63 -5.64 5.12 -6.11
CA VAL A 63 -4.52 4.27 -5.72
C VAL A 63 -5.05 2.97 -5.17
N SER A 64 -4.55 1.84 -5.69
CA SER A 64 -4.79 0.52 -5.12
C SER A 64 -3.50 -0.02 -4.53
N CYS A 65 -3.56 -0.54 -3.31
CA CYS A 65 -2.43 -1.17 -2.65
C CYS A 65 -2.83 -2.54 -2.14
N ASN A 66 -2.04 -3.55 -2.48
CA ASN A 66 -2.27 -4.92 -2.06
C ASN A 66 -0.95 -5.65 -1.82
N GLY A 67 -0.98 -6.63 -0.95
CA GLY A 67 0.23 -7.35 -0.61
C GLY A 67 -0.03 -8.49 0.37
N TYR A 68 1.02 -9.25 0.62
CA TYR A 68 0.99 -10.32 1.61
C TYR A 68 2.36 -10.54 2.22
N VAL A 69 2.34 -11.12 3.41
CA VAL A 69 3.50 -11.74 4.06
C VAL A 69 3.17 -13.18 4.41
N GLY A 70 4.16 -14.06 4.27
CA GLY A 70 4.08 -15.47 4.59
C GLY A 70 5.09 -15.85 5.67
N TRP A 71 4.76 -16.89 6.44
CA TRP A 71 5.68 -17.60 7.32
C TRP A 71 5.55 -19.10 7.09
N ARG A 72 6.64 -19.84 7.33
CA ARG A 72 6.61 -21.31 7.40
C ARG A 72 7.42 -21.76 8.60
N GLU A 73 6.74 -22.41 9.53
CA GLU A 73 7.33 -22.96 10.75
C GLU A 73 8.38 -24.06 10.46
N VAL A 74 8.28 -24.74 9.32
CA VAL A 74 9.23 -25.81 8.95
C VAL A 74 10.61 -25.28 8.55
N LEU A 75 10.75 -23.97 8.29
CA LEU A 75 12.01 -23.33 7.92
C LEU A 75 12.78 -22.78 9.13
N LEU A 76 12.36 -23.14 10.35
CA LEU A 76 12.94 -22.67 11.60
C LEU A 76 14.08 -23.58 12.05
N ALA A 77 15.30 -23.06 12.12
CA ALA A 77 16.40 -23.69 12.83
C ALA A 77 16.58 -23.15 14.26
N ASP A 78 16.08 -21.93 14.55
CA ASP A 78 16.38 -21.18 15.78
C ASP A 78 15.14 -20.63 16.52
N GLY A 79 13.93 -20.94 16.06
CA GLY A 79 12.68 -20.49 16.69
C GLY A 79 12.37 -18.99 16.53
N SER A 80 13.19 -18.24 15.78
CA SER A 80 12.80 -16.90 15.31
C SER A 80 11.65 -17.05 14.31
N ASN A 81 10.71 -16.11 14.19
CA ASN A 81 9.59 -16.23 13.24
C ASN A 81 9.88 -15.33 12.01
N PRO A 82 10.76 -15.73 11.06
CA PRO A 82 11.04 -14.92 9.89
C PRO A 82 9.87 -14.97 8.91
N LEU A 83 9.58 -13.81 8.32
CA LEU A 83 8.79 -13.80 7.09
C LEU A 83 9.60 -14.54 6.02
N ASN A 84 9.00 -15.51 5.34
CA ASN A 84 9.67 -16.32 4.31
C ASN A 84 9.18 -16.03 2.90
N ALA A 85 8.14 -15.22 2.78
CA ALA A 85 7.59 -14.73 1.53
C ALA A 85 6.96 -13.36 1.77
N ALA A 86 7.07 -12.48 0.78
CA ALA A 86 6.39 -11.19 0.80
C ALA A 86 6.09 -10.74 -0.63
N SER A 87 5.01 -9.98 -0.79
CA SER A 87 4.72 -9.23 -2.00
C SER A 87 4.08 -7.91 -1.61
N VAL A 88 4.53 -6.82 -2.24
CA VAL A 88 3.93 -5.50 -2.13
C VAL A 88 3.67 -4.98 -3.54
N SER A 89 2.45 -4.52 -3.78
CA SER A 89 2.01 -3.99 -5.06
C SER A 89 1.26 -2.69 -4.85
N ALA A 90 1.48 -1.74 -5.76
CA ALA A 90 0.75 -0.50 -5.83
C ALA A 90 0.47 -0.13 -7.28
N GLN A 91 -0.69 0.45 -7.51
CA GLN A 91 -1.10 1.01 -8.80
C GLN A 91 -1.67 2.41 -8.55
N ALA A 92 -1.35 3.36 -9.42
CA ALA A 92 -1.96 4.67 -9.44
C ALA A 92 -2.50 4.98 -10.85
N SER A 93 -3.69 5.56 -10.93
CA SER A 93 -4.31 5.99 -12.19
C SER A 93 -5.24 7.16 -11.97
N TYR A 94 -5.60 7.88 -13.04
CA TYR A 94 -6.75 8.78 -12.98
C TYR A 94 -8.05 8.00 -13.13
N MET A 95 -9.07 8.42 -12.39
CA MET A 95 -10.44 7.95 -12.54
C MET A 95 -11.38 9.15 -12.60
N PRO A 96 -12.52 9.07 -13.30
CA PRO A 96 -13.54 10.13 -13.25
C PRO A 96 -13.97 10.40 -11.81
N SER A 97 -14.19 11.67 -11.44
CA SER A 97 -14.70 12.03 -10.12
C SER A 97 -16.16 11.61 -9.90
N GLU A 98 -16.88 11.33 -10.98
CA GLU A 98 -18.28 10.90 -10.99
C GLU A 98 -18.32 9.38 -11.28
N GLY A 99 -18.48 8.58 -10.23
CA GLY A 99 -18.49 7.11 -10.30
C GLY A 99 -18.64 6.43 -8.93
#